data_AF-A0A8I0P880-F1
#
_entry.id   AF-A0A8I0P880-F1
#
_cell.length_a   1.000
_cell.length_b   1.000
_cell.length_c   1.000
_cell.angle_alpha   90.00
_cell.angle_beta   90.00
_cell.angle_gamma   90.00
#
_symmetry.space_group_name_H-M   'P 1'
#
loop_
_entity.id
_entity.type
_entity.pdbx_description
1 polymer ?
#
loop_
_entity_poly.entity_id
_entity_poly.type
_entity_poly.pdbx_seq_one_letter_code
_entity_poly.pdbx_strand_id
1 'polypeptide(L)' 'MEYPYVEVQARNTDGSRATVTFQFAGGDLPVSEADIVTAVSERLAAVPGVTGVTATRHHVEQTPL' A
#
# COMPACT_ATOMS: atom_id res chain seq x y z
N MET A 1 18.58 0.83 9.12
CA MET A 1 17.24 0.94 9.72
C MET A 1 16.27 0.32 8.73
N GLU A 2 15.61 -0.77 9.12
CA GLU A 2 14.55 -1.37 8.32
C GLU A 2 13.28 -0.52 8.50
N TYR A 3 12.81 0.08 7.41
CA TYR A 3 11.55 0.81 7.40
C TYR A 3 10.54 0.01 6.60
N PRO A 4 9.66 -0.78 7.26
CA PRO A 4 8.62 -1.48 6.55
C PRO A 4 7.71 -0.47 5.85
N TYR A 5 7.30 -0.82 4.63
CA TYR A 5 6.37 -0.03 3.84
C TYR A 5 5.29 -0.92 3.26
N VAL A 6 4.15 -0.32 2.94
CA VAL A 6 3.05 -1.00 2.27
C VAL A 6 2.86 -0.42 0.89
N GLU A 7 2.70 -1.29 -0.10
CA GLU A 7 2.26 -0.94 -1.44
C GLU A 7 0.82 -1.39 -1.65
N VAL A 8 -0.06 -0.46 -1.98
CA VAL A 8 -1.40 -0.76 -2.49
C VAL A 8 -1.39 -0.52 -3.99
N GLN A 9 -1.59 -1.58 -4.76
CA GLN A 9 -1.59 -1.56 -6.21
C GLN A 9 -3.00 -1.79 -6.76
N ALA A 10 -3.49 -0.84 -7.56
CA ALA A 10 -4.67 -1.03 -8.40
C ALA A 10 -4.27 -1.45 -9.81
N ARG A 11 -5.03 -2.39 -10.38
CA ARG A 11 -4.87 -2.86 -11.76
C ARG A 11 -6.09 -2.46 -12.57
N ASN A 12 -5.85 -2.01 -13.80
CA ASN A 12 -6.90 -1.64 -14.74
C ASN A 12 -7.13 -2.74 -15.79
N THR A 13 -8.27 -2.66 -16.50
CA THR A 13 -8.62 -3.55 -17.61
C THR A 13 -7.61 -3.53 -18.76
N ASP A 14 -6.95 -2.39 -19.00
CA ASP A 14 -5.91 -2.21 -20.02
C ASP A 14 -4.52 -2.73 -19.60
N GLY A 15 -4.41 -3.29 -18.39
CA GLY A 15 -3.16 -3.79 -17.82
C GLY A 15 -2.27 -2.71 -17.18
N SER A 16 -2.67 -1.44 -17.23
CA SER A 16 -2.01 -0.36 -16.50
C SER A 16 -2.18 -0.52 -14.98
N ARG A 17 -1.27 0.07 -14.22
CA ARG A 17 -1.19 -0.09 -12.77
C ARG A 17 -0.96 1.25 -12.11
N ALA A 18 -1.64 1.49 -11.00
CA ALA A 18 -1.33 2.58 -10.08
C ALA A 18 -0.86 1.97 -8.75
N THR A 19 0.26 2.49 -8.23
CA THR A 19 0.81 2.05 -6.94
C THR A 19 0.83 3.23 -5.97
N VAL A 20 0.33 3.00 -4.76
CA VAL A 20 0.46 3.92 -3.62
C VAL A 20 1.36 3.26 -2.60
N THR A 21 2.47 3.91 -2.27
CA THR A 21 3.42 3.43 -1.26
C THR A 21 3.34 4.33 -0.04
N PHE A 22 3.22 3.75 1.15
CA PHE A 22 3.28 4.48 2.41
C PHE A 22 4.16 3.77 3.43
N GLN A 23 4.82 4.59 4.24
CA GLN A 23 5.66 4.18 5.36
C GLN A 23 5.08 4.72 6.65
N PHE A 24 5.10 3.88 7.69
CA PHE A 24 4.78 4.33 9.03
C PHE A 24 6.06 4.81 9.70
N ALA A 25 6.13 6.12 9.94
CA ALA A 25 7.02 6.64 10.96
C ALA A 25 6.46 6.18 12.30
N GLY A 26 7.21 5.35 13.04
CA GLY A 26 6.74 4.78 14.31
C GLY A 26 6.24 5.86 15.29
N GLY A 27 5.21 5.52 16.06
CA GLY A 27 4.57 6.38 17.04
C GLY A 27 3.16 5.87 17.38
N ASP A 28 2.59 6.34 18.49
CA ASP A 28 1.20 6.04 18.87
C ASP A 28 0.24 6.86 18.01
N LEU A 29 -0.02 6.37 16.81
CA LEU A 29 -1.06 6.91 15.93
C LEU A 29 -2.39 6.25 16.28
N PRO A 30 -3.51 7.02 16.30
CA PRO A 30 -4.85 6.44 16.48
C PRO A 30 -5.34 5.66 15.25
N VAL A 31 -4.55 5.60 14.18
CA VAL A 31 -4.87 4.92 12.91
C VAL A 31 -3.84 3.83 12.68
N SER A 32 -4.31 2.60 12.45
CA SER A 32 -3.45 1.46 12.18
C SER A 32 -3.07 1.36 10.70
N GLU A 33 -2.03 0.58 10.41
CA GLU A 33 -1.67 0.23 9.02
C GLU A 33 -2.83 -0.38 8.25
N ALA A 34 -3.58 -1.27 8.88
CA ALA A 34 -4.73 -1.94 8.27
C ALA A 34 -5.86 -0.96 7.92
N ASP A 35 -6.07 0.08 8.74
CA ASP A 35 -7.09 1.11 8.47
C ASP A 35 -6.75 1.90 7.20
N ILE A 36 -5.47 2.27 7.03
CA ILE A 36 -5.00 2.98 5.84
C ILE A 36 -5.10 2.09 4.60
N VAL A 37 -4.65 0.83 4.70
CA VAL A 37 -4.78 -0.14 3.60
C VAL A 37 -6.24 -0.27 3.16
N THR A 38 -7.16 -0.42 4.11
CA THR A 38 -8.59 -0.55 3.84
C THR A 38 -9.11 0.69 3.11
N ALA A 39 -8.87 1.88 3.68
CA ALA A 39 -9.37 3.13 3.10
C ALA A 39 -8.83 3.38 1.68
N VAL A 40 -7.54 3.15 1.45
CA VAL A 40 -6.93 3.31 0.12
C VAL A 40 -7.49 2.27 -0.85
N SER A 41 -7.64 1.02 -0.40
CA SER A 41 -8.13 -0.07 -1.25
C SER A 41 -9.58 0.14 -1.68
N GLU A 42 -10.45 0.55 -0.76
CA GLU A 42 -11.84 0.90 -1.06
C GLU A 42 -11.92 2.05 -2.06
N ARG A 43 -11.09 3.08 -1.88
CA ARG A 43 -11.09 4.24 -2.78
C ARG A 43 -10.64 3.87 -4.19
N LEU A 44 -9.62 3.02 -4.32
CA LEU A 44 -9.13 2.53 -5.60
C LEU A 44 -10.12 1.58 -6.26
N ALA A 45 -10.73 0.67 -5.51
CA ALA A 45 -11.73 -0.26 -6.02
C ALA A 45 -12.99 0.44 -6.55
N ALA A 46 -13.32 1.62 -6.03
CA ALA A 46 -14.42 2.45 -6.52
C ALA A 46 -14.12 3.19 -7.84
N VAL A 47 -12.88 3.16 -8.34
CA VAL A 47 -12.51 3.84 -9.60
C VAL A 47 -12.98 3.01 -10.80
N PRO A 48 -13.75 3.60 -11.75
CA PRO A 48 -14.16 2.90 -12.96
C PRO A 48 -12.97 2.39 -13.76
N GLY A 49 -13.01 1.11 -14.16
CA GLY A 49 -11.94 0.47 -14.91
C GLY A 49 -10.89 -0.25 -14.07
N VAL A 50 -10.88 -0.05 -12.74
CA VAL A 50 -10.10 -0.88 -11.82
C VAL A 50 -10.73 -2.27 -11.72
N THR A 51 -9.92 -3.30 -11.92
CA THR A 51 -10.33 -4.71 -11.90
C THR A 51 -9.87 -5.47 -10.67
N GLY A 52 -8.92 -4.89 -9.93
CA GLY A 52 -8.42 -5.48 -8.70
C GLY A 52 -7.51 -4.52 -7.94
N VAL A 53 -7.48 -4.70 -6.63
CA VAL A 53 -6.58 -3.99 -5.72
C VAL A 53 -5.88 -5.02 -4.84
N THR A 54 -4.57 -4.88 -4.71
CA THR A 54 -3.73 -5.76 -3.86
C THR A 54 -2.87 -4.91 -2.95
N ALA A 55 -2.79 -5.28 -1.68
CA ALA A 55 -1.89 -4.66 -0.71
C ALA A 55 -0.78 -5.64 -0.32
N THR A 56 0.48 -5.18 -0.38
CA THR A 56 1.66 -5.97 -0.03
C THR A 56 2.50 -5.20 0.98
N ARG A 57 2.82 -5.83 2.11
CA ARG A 57 3.74 -5.30 3.10
C ARG A 57 5.17 -5.77 2.78
N HIS A 58 6.08 -4.81 2.67
CA HIS A 58 7.48 -5.04 2.39
C HIS A 58 8.33 -4.75 3.62
N HIS A 59 9.29 -5.64 3.86
CA HIS A 59 10.32 -5.52 4.87
C HIS A 59 11.66 -5.40 4.15
N VAL A 60 12.38 -4.30 4.36
CA VAL A 60 13.71 -4.09 3.75
C VAL A 60 14.77 -4.32 4.81
N GLU A 61 15.32 -5.54 4.83
CA GLU A 61 16.54 -5.81 5.58
C GLU A 61 17.68 -5.05 4.90
N GLN A 62 18.16 -3.97 5.54
CA GLN A 62 19.39 -3.31 5.10
C GLN A 62 20.56 -4.24 5.44
N THR A 63 21.10 -4.96 4.47
CA THR A 63 22.38 -5.65 4.64
C THR A 63 23.45 -4.58 4.88
N PRO A 64 24.17 -4.59 6.02
CA PRO A 64 25.29 -3.69 6.23
C PRO A 64 26.33 -3.93 5.13
N LEU A 65 26.81 -2.84 4.52
CA LEU A 65 27.96 -2.88 3.61
C LEU A 65 29.25 -3.19 4.37
#